data_AF-A0A6P6GKL0-F1
#
_entry.id   AF-A0A6P6GKL0-F1
#
_cell.length_a   1.000
_cell.length_b   1.000
_cell.length_c   1.000
_cell.angle_alpha   90.00
_cell.angle_beta   90.00
_cell.angle_gamma   90.00
#
_symmetry.space_group_name_H-M   'P 1'
#
loop_
_entity.id
_entity.type
_entity.pdbx_description
1 polymer ?
#
loop_
_entity_poly.entity_id
_entity_poly.type
_entity_poly.pdbx_seq_one_letter_code
_entity_poly.pdbx_strand_id
1 'polypeptide(L)'
;MQHFRLKFLHALRGLGKNSEANGMFIDSCYVHCQTERQEIWFRNDSTLVWSKKLANEIRDWFYYDEDRPLQKADCPYPCNPTCYHNVFNITTAIQ
;
A
#
# COMPACT_ATOMS: atom_id res chain seq x y z
N MET A 1 -0.34 -11.39 -12.65
CA MET A 1 -1.19 -10.61 -11.71
C MET A 1 -2.04 -9.51 -12.36
N GLN A 2 -1.83 -9.13 -13.63
CA GLN A 2 -2.61 -8.04 -14.25
C GLN A 2 -4.12 -8.26 -14.29
N HIS A 3 -4.57 -9.46 -14.68
CA HIS A 3 -6.00 -9.79 -14.68
C HIS A 3 -6.63 -9.70 -13.28
N PHE A 4 -5.92 -10.19 -12.25
CA PHE A 4 -6.35 -10.07 -10.87
C PHE A 4 -6.45 -8.60 -10.45
N ARG A 5 -5.45 -7.77 -10.76
CA ARG A 5 -5.44 -6.33 -10.48
C ARG A 5 -6.68 -5.64 -11.07
N LEU A 6 -7.04 -5.94 -12.32
CA LEU A 6 -8.21 -5.35 -12.96
C LEU A 6 -9.52 -5.74 -12.24
N LYS A 7 -9.66 -7.01 -11.86
CA LYS A 7 -10.81 -7.48 -11.07
C LYS A 7 -10.87 -6.83 -9.68
N PHE A 8 -9.74 -6.73 -9.00
CA PHE A 8 -9.61 -6.08 -7.70
C PHE A 8 -10.04 -4.60 -7.77
N LEU A 9 -9.47 -3.83 -8.70
CA LEU A 9 -9.85 -2.43 -8.89
C LEU A 9 -11.30 -2.23 -9.33
N HIS A 10 -11.86 -3.18 -10.08
CA HIS A 10 -13.28 -3.16 -10.43
C HIS A 10 -14.15 -3.33 -9.19
N ALA A 11 -13.82 -4.28 -8.31
CA ALA A 11 -14.56 -4.51 -7.06
C ALA A 11 -14.55 -3.29 -6.14
N LEU A 12 -13.43 -2.57 -6.06
CA LEU A 12 -13.31 -1.35 -5.23
C LEU A 12 -14.14 -0.16 -5.73
N ARG A 13 -14.66 -0.19 -6.97
CA ARG A 13 -15.52 0.91 -7.48
C ARG A 13 -16.80 1.08 -6.65
N GLY A 14 -17.27 0.02 -6.00
CA GLY A 14 -18.45 0.06 -5.13
C GLY A 14 -18.25 0.81 -3.81
N LEU A 15 -17.01 1.11 -3.42
CA LEU A 15 -16.70 1.77 -2.14
C LEU A 15 -16.84 3.30 -2.18
N GLY A 16 -17.22 3.85 -3.35
CA GLY A 16 -17.30 5.29 -3.56
C GLY A 16 -15.92 5.91 -3.77
N LYS A 17 -15.68 6.46 -4.95
CA LYS A 17 -14.54 7.34 -5.19
C LYS A 17 -15.04 8.76 -4.89
N ASN A 18 -14.31 9.54 -4.09
CA ASN A 18 -14.63 10.94 -3.71
C ASN A 18 -15.34 11.14 -2.35
N SER A 19 -15.14 10.24 -1.38
CA SER A 19 -15.44 10.53 0.03
C SER A 19 -14.17 10.96 0.74
N GLU A 20 -14.20 12.07 1.47
CA GLU A 20 -13.11 12.47 2.38
C GLU A 20 -12.99 11.48 3.57
N ALA A 21 -14.08 10.79 3.92
CA ALA A 21 -14.10 9.82 5.01
C ALA A 21 -13.39 8.49 4.67
N ASN A 22 -13.13 8.20 3.39
CA ASN A 22 -12.57 6.92 2.95
C ASN A 22 -11.25 7.14 2.20
N GLY A 23 -10.21 6.35 2.50
CA GLY A 23 -8.94 6.34 1.76
C GLY A 23 -8.60 4.97 1.20
N MET A 24 -7.78 4.91 0.15
CA MET A 24 -7.31 3.66 -0.45
C MET A 24 -5.81 3.70 -0.76
N PHE A 25 -5.02 2.98 0.04
CA PHE A 25 -3.63 2.69 -0.29
C PHE A 25 -3.56 1.37 -1.07
N ILE A 26 -3.39 1.46 -2.39
CA ILE A 26 -3.33 0.29 -3.28
C ILE A 26 -1.97 0.26 -3.96
N ASP A 27 -1.03 -0.49 -3.41
CA ASP A 27 0.26 -0.74 -4.04
C ASP A 27 0.22 -1.86 -5.07
N SER A 28 1.28 -1.96 -5.87
CA SER A 28 1.47 -3.04 -6.84
C SER A 28 2.61 -3.98 -6.44
N CYS A 29 2.56 -4.45 -5.20
CA CYS A 29 3.47 -5.45 -4.63
C CYS A 29 2.79 -6.81 -4.44
N TYR A 30 3.58 -7.88 -4.43
CA TYR A 30 3.11 -9.22 -4.09
C TYR A 30 3.46 -9.53 -2.63
N VAL A 31 2.60 -9.09 -1.72
CA VAL A 31 2.80 -9.15 -0.26
C VAL A 31 1.50 -9.49 0.47
N HIS A 32 1.61 -9.99 1.70
CA HIS A 32 0.49 -10.27 2.62
C HIS A 32 0.84 -9.75 4.02
N CYS A 33 -0.16 -9.47 4.86
CA CYS A 33 0.00 -8.93 6.23
C CYS A 33 0.84 -7.64 6.31
N GLN A 34 0.73 -6.79 5.29
CA GLN A 34 1.49 -5.54 5.19
C GLN A 34 1.30 -4.60 6.39
N THR A 35 0.08 -4.51 6.91
CA THR A 35 -0.23 -3.65 8.07
C THR A 35 0.23 -4.22 9.40
N GLU A 36 0.58 -5.51 9.47
CA GLU A 36 1.01 -6.16 10.71
C GLU A 36 2.49 -5.94 11.02
N ARG A 37 3.30 -5.54 10.01
CA ARG A 37 4.75 -5.41 10.14
C ARG A 37 5.22 -3.98 9.86
N GLN A 38 5.82 -3.34 10.86
CA GLN A 38 6.31 -1.95 10.76
C GLN A 38 7.35 -1.77 9.64
N GLU A 39 8.10 -2.82 9.29
CA GLU A 39 9.02 -2.78 8.16
C GLU A 39 8.33 -2.46 6.83
N ILE A 40 7.07 -2.88 6.66
CA ILE A 40 6.34 -2.82 5.39
C ILE A 40 5.53 -1.52 5.27
N TRP A 41 5.07 -0.93 6.40
CA TRP A 41 4.21 0.27 6.36
C TRP A 41 4.82 1.56 6.92
N PHE A 42 5.89 1.49 7.73
CA PHE A 42 6.46 2.64 8.45
C PHE A 42 7.95 2.90 8.18
N ARG A 43 8.76 1.85 8.06
CA ARG A 43 10.23 1.94 7.96
C ARG A 43 10.69 2.78 6.75
N ASN A 44 11.94 3.25 6.78
CA ASN A 44 12.47 4.14 5.73
C ASN A 44 12.47 3.57 4.32
N ASP A 45 12.60 2.25 4.20
CA ASP A 45 12.57 1.49 2.95
C ASP A 45 11.26 0.72 2.74
N SER A 46 10.17 1.17 3.39
CA SER A 46 8.83 0.64 3.13
C SER A 46 8.34 1.00 1.73
N THR A 47 7.33 0.25 1.26
CA THR A 47 6.68 0.49 -0.03
C THR A 47 6.15 1.91 -0.13
N LEU A 48 6.51 2.58 -1.22
CA LEU A 48 6.04 3.91 -1.60
C LEU A 48 5.01 3.80 -2.71
N VAL A 49 3.89 4.49 -2.54
CA VAL A 49 2.89 4.71 -3.59
C VAL A 49 2.76 6.22 -3.74
N TRP A 50 2.94 6.74 -4.96
CA TRP A 50 2.98 8.19 -5.21
C TRP A 50 3.94 8.95 -4.27
N SER A 51 5.10 8.36 -3.99
CA SER A 51 6.14 8.89 -3.08
C SER A 51 5.74 9.03 -1.61
N LYS A 52 4.61 8.44 -1.19
CA LYS A 52 4.17 8.38 0.20
C LYS A 52 4.14 6.94 0.70
N LYS A 53 4.52 6.76 1.97
CA LYS A 53 4.37 5.49 2.72
C LYS A 53 2.93 5.40 3.26
N LEU A 54 2.46 4.19 3.54
CA LEU A 54 1.17 3.98 4.19
C LEU A 54 1.04 4.76 5.51
N ALA A 55 2.09 4.78 6.35
CA ALA A 55 2.08 5.56 7.59
C ALA A 55 1.81 7.07 7.37
N ASN A 56 2.40 7.64 6.32
CA ASN A 56 2.23 9.06 6.01
C ASN A 56 0.82 9.33 5.49
N GLU A 57 0.29 8.44 4.65
CA GLU A 57 -1.08 8.54 4.14
C GLU A 57 -2.13 8.47 5.26
N ILE A 58 -1.93 7.57 6.23
CA ILE A 58 -2.82 7.48 7.40
C ILE A 58 -2.71 8.74 8.26
N ARG A 59 -1.50 9.25 8.49
CA ARG A 59 -1.28 10.50 9.24
C ARG A 59 -1.99 11.68 8.56
N ASP A 60 -1.82 11.80 7.25
CA ASP A 60 -2.39 12.92 6.49
C ASP A 60 -3.91 12.87 6.51
N TRP A 61 -4.50 11.69 6.30
CA TRP A 61 -5.94 11.48 6.43
C TRP A 61 -6.48 11.77 7.84
N PHE A 62 -5.75 11.40 8.90
CA PHE A 62 -6.25 11.55 10.27
C PHE A 62 -6.11 12.97 10.82
N TYR A 63 -5.04 13.70 10.47
CA TYR A 63 -4.71 14.99 11.09
C TYR A 63 -4.90 16.19 10.18
N TYR A 64 -4.77 16.03 8.86
CA TYR A 64 -4.62 17.14 7.93
C TYR A 64 -5.70 17.09 6.84
N ASP A 65 -6.97 17.05 7.24
CA ASP A 65 -8.23 17.03 6.44
C ASP A 65 -8.27 17.95 5.17
N GLU A 66 -7.23 18.75 4.95
CA GLU A 66 -6.91 19.51 3.73
C GLU A 66 -6.40 18.65 2.56
N ASP A 67 -5.79 17.48 2.82
CA ASP A 67 -5.33 16.54 1.79
C ASP A 67 -6.34 15.40 1.62
N ARG A 68 -6.99 15.33 0.45
CA ARG A 68 -7.84 14.18 0.12
C ARG A 68 -7.04 12.89 0.28
N PRO A 69 -7.53 11.89 1.04
CA PRO A 69 -6.82 10.63 1.19
C PRO A 69 -6.52 10.03 -0.18
N LEU A 70 -5.34 9.41 -0.34
CA LEU A 70 -4.96 8.81 -1.61
C LEU A 70 -6.08 7.86 -2.09
N GLN A 71 -6.66 8.19 -3.25
CA GLN A 71 -7.67 7.36 -3.92
C GLN A 71 -7.12 6.65 -5.16
N LYS A 72 -5.84 6.88 -5.47
CA LYS A 72 -5.24 6.46 -6.73
C LYS A 72 -4.42 5.20 -6.52
N ALA A 73 -4.81 4.15 -7.23
CA ALA A 73 -4.00 2.95 -7.30
C ALA A 73 -2.63 3.22 -7.92
N ASP A 74 -1.65 2.43 -7.48
CA ASP A 74 -0.32 2.39 -8.05
C ASP A 74 -0.31 1.91 -9.52
N CYS A 75 0.87 1.96 -10.15
CA CYS A 75 1.10 1.52 -11.52
C CYS A 75 0.73 0.04 -11.73
N PRO A 76 0.57 -0.46 -12.97
CA PRO A 76 0.29 -1.87 -13.19
C PRO A 76 1.47 -2.78 -12.78
N TYR A 77 1.28 -3.70 -11.81
CA TYR A 77 2.25 -4.75 -11.42
C TYR A 77 2.99 -5.45 -12.60
N PRO A 78 4.27 -5.81 -12.48
CA PRO A 78 5.22 -5.54 -11.40
C PRO A 78 6.02 -4.29 -11.74
N CYS A 79 5.64 -3.14 -11.19
CA CYS A 79 6.24 -1.86 -11.58
C CYS A 79 6.85 -1.11 -10.40
N ASN A 80 6.48 -1.42 -9.17
CA ASN A 80 6.91 -0.66 -8.01
C ASN A 80 8.25 -1.20 -7.49
N PRO A 81 9.37 -0.46 -7.64
CA PRO A 81 10.68 -0.94 -7.23
C PRO A 81 10.87 -0.88 -5.69
N THR A 82 9.95 -0.23 -4.97
CA THR A 82 10.03 -0.07 -3.52
C THR A 82 9.32 -1.17 -2.76
N CYS A 83 8.79 -2.18 -3.46
CA CYS A 83 8.14 -3.31 -2.83
C CYS A 83 9.06 -3.95 -1.80
N TYR A 84 8.59 -3.95 -0.55
CA TYR A 84 9.27 -4.65 0.52
C TYR A 84 9.14 -6.16 0.31
N HIS A 85 10.25 -6.80 -0.04
CA HIS A 85 10.32 -8.26 -0.12
C HIS A 85 10.71 -8.78 1.25
N ASN A 86 9.86 -9.63 1.84
CA ASN A 86 10.27 -10.45 2.97
C ASN A 86 11.39 -11.38 2.49
N VAL A 87 12.65 -10.97 2.64
CA VAL A 87 13.76 -11.91 2.63
C VAL A 87 13.61 -12.71 3.91
N PHE A 88 12.84 -13.79 3.86
CA PHE A 88 12.90 -14.82 4.90
C PHE A 88 14.30 -15.40 4.83
N ASN A 89 15.25 -14.80 5.56
CA ASN A 89 16.53 -15.43 5.83
C ASN A 89 16.25 -16.61 6.74
N ILE A 90 16.12 -17.79 6.12
CA ILE A 90 15.94 -19.08 6.79
C ILE A 90 17.14 -19.40 7.73
N THR A 91 18.23 -18.63 7.63
CA THR A 91 19.43 -18.76 8.45
C THR A 91 19.32 -18.20 9.88
N THR A 92 18.32 -17.37 10.20
CA THR A 92 18.13 -16.82 11.57
C THR A 92 17.00 -17.49 12.36
N ALA A 93 16.36 -18.52 11.83
CA ALA A 93 15.26 -19.22 12.50
C ALA A 93 15.69 -20.49 13.28
N ILE A 94 17.00 -20.77 13.40
CA ILE A 94 17.54 -21.90 14.15
C ILE A 94 18.65 -21.45 15.11
N GLN A 95 18.36 -20.48 15.97
CA GLN A 95 19.21 -20.19 17.12
C GLN A 95 18.38 -20.04 18.38
#